data_AF-A0A0U2UYI2-F1
#
_entry.id   AF-A0A0U2UYI2-F1
#
_cell.length_a   1.000
_cell.length_b   1.000
_cell.length_c   1.000
_cell.angle_alpha   90.00
_cell.angle_beta   90.00
_cell.angle_gamma   90.00
#
_symmetry.space_group_name_H-M   'P 1'
#
loop_
_entity.id
_entity.type
_entity.pdbx_description
1 polymer ?
#
loop_
_entity_poly.entity_id
_entity_poly.type
_entity_poly.pdbx_seq_one_letter_code
_entity_poly.pdbx_strand_id
1 'polypeptide(L)'
;MSDTVADTGGETILPAEEPNVAAHAAPVKVQGRQLASKWAKTKALLSHPRIAPHIPPTRMYNEENLKSMLKTHGMVVIKPVRGGGGHGVIKVSAEGGGYSYTQHMKTHRFSSFAALGRALDSKRNGRKYLIQKGIWLATVGGRPIDYRVKYVKEGGRWKYRSMVGRVARPGLFVTNLCQGGTMLTAAQGISRSFSKSMVKSKKREMRKLTELSTHVLTSRFPGLSQFGFDYGIDKNGKIWIFEVNTRPQ
;
A
#
# COMPACT_ATOMS: atom_id res chain seq x y z
N MET A 1 -36.48 -53.15 -59.76
CA MET A 1 -37.71 -53.13 -58.92
C MET A 1 -37.47 -54.16 -57.84
N SER A 2 -36.87 -53.69 -56.74
CA SER A 2 -37.53 -53.46 -55.43
C SER A 2 -37.50 -54.75 -54.61
N ASP A 3 -36.46 -54.92 -53.79
CA ASP A 3 -36.47 -54.72 -52.32
C ASP A 3 -36.91 -56.03 -51.63
N THR A 4 -36.34 -56.57 -50.56
CA THR A 4 -36.10 -55.93 -49.26
C THR A 4 -35.36 -56.93 -48.35
N VAL A 5 -34.19 -56.50 -47.85
CA VAL A 5 -33.72 -56.53 -46.44
C VAL A 5 -33.17 -57.80 -45.78
N ALA A 6 -31.97 -57.56 -45.24
CA ALA A 6 -31.17 -58.35 -44.31
C ALA A 6 -31.52 -58.02 -42.85
N ASP A 7 -31.32 -58.99 -41.95
CA ASP A 7 -31.08 -58.74 -40.54
C ASP A 7 -29.94 -59.68 -40.09
N THR A 8 -28.81 -59.11 -39.68
CA THR A 8 -27.68 -59.83 -39.07
C THR A 8 -27.32 -59.10 -37.79
N GLY A 9 -27.78 -59.65 -36.67
CA GLY A 9 -27.28 -59.32 -35.35
C GLY A 9 -25.86 -59.87 -35.15
N GLY A 10 -24.97 -59.03 -34.64
CA GLY A 10 -23.61 -59.41 -34.23
C GLY A 10 -23.14 -58.46 -33.13
N GLU A 11 -23.07 -58.99 -31.91
CA GLU A 11 -22.66 -58.32 -30.68
C GLU A 11 -21.30 -57.63 -30.80
N THR A 12 -21.24 -56.37 -30.38
CA THR A 12 -20.00 -55.61 -30.25
C THR A 12 -19.49 -55.73 -28.81
N ILE A 13 -18.37 -56.44 -28.62
CA ILE A 13 -17.64 -56.51 -27.35
C ILE A 13 -16.79 -55.23 -27.22
N LEU A 14 -17.07 -54.39 -26.22
CA LEU A 14 -16.24 -53.23 -25.85
C LEU A 14 -15.11 -53.68 -24.90
N PRO A 15 -13.88 -53.15 -25.02
CA PRO A 15 -12.83 -53.41 -24.05
C PRO A 15 -12.98 -52.50 -22.81
N ALA A 16 -12.50 -53.00 -21.67
CA ALA A 16 -12.56 -52.38 -20.35
C ALA A 16 -11.83 -51.02 -20.28
N GLU A 17 -12.45 -50.03 -19.64
CA GLU A 17 -11.82 -48.76 -19.25
C GLU A 17 -10.87 -48.97 -18.06
N GLU A 18 -9.63 -48.50 -18.19
CA GLU A 18 -8.67 -48.36 -17.09
C GLU A 18 -9.07 -47.21 -16.13
N PRO A 19 -8.74 -47.28 -14.83
CA PRO A 19 -9.14 -46.27 -13.88
C PRO A 19 -8.36 -44.95 -14.04
N ASN A 20 -9.16 -43.89 -14.15
CA ASN A 20 -8.83 -42.47 -14.18
C ASN A 20 -7.73 -42.05 -13.19
N VAL A 21 -6.62 -41.53 -13.72
CA VAL A 21 -5.50 -40.95 -12.96
C VAL A 21 -5.98 -39.71 -12.21
N ALA A 22 -5.88 -39.76 -10.88
CA ALA A 22 -6.28 -38.70 -9.97
C ALA A 22 -5.72 -37.33 -10.39
N ALA A 23 -6.61 -36.44 -10.84
CA ALA A 23 -6.32 -35.03 -11.03
C ALA A 23 -5.81 -34.43 -9.71
N HIS A 24 -4.52 -34.10 -9.67
CA HIS A 24 -3.94 -33.30 -8.59
C HIS A 24 -4.60 -31.92 -8.59
N ALA A 25 -5.61 -31.75 -7.75
CA ALA A 25 -6.20 -30.45 -7.48
C ALA A 25 -5.10 -29.50 -7.00
N ALA A 26 -4.87 -28.43 -7.75
CA ALA A 26 -3.97 -27.37 -7.35
C ALA A 26 -4.35 -26.89 -5.94
N PRO A 27 -3.38 -26.70 -5.02
CA PRO A 27 -3.70 -26.34 -3.65
C PRO A 27 -4.52 -25.06 -3.62
N VAL A 28 -5.73 -25.15 -3.05
CA VAL A 28 -6.61 -24.01 -2.80
C VAL A 28 -5.82 -22.98 -2.00
N LYS A 29 -5.48 -21.84 -2.62
CA LYS A 29 -4.90 -20.70 -1.90
C LYS A 29 -5.92 -20.24 -0.87
N VAL A 30 -5.78 -20.67 0.38
CA VAL A 30 -6.52 -20.12 1.51
C VAL A 30 -6.20 -18.64 1.59
N GLN A 31 -7.12 -17.83 1.10
CA GLN A 31 -6.93 -16.39 0.96
C GLN A 31 -7.15 -15.77 2.34
N GLY A 32 -6.07 -15.25 2.95
CA GLY A 32 -6.14 -14.66 4.29
C GLY A 32 -7.09 -13.47 4.38
N ARG A 33 -7.53 -13.17 5.60
CA ARG A 33 -8.44 -12.07 5.91
C ARG A 33 -7.93 -10.74 5.34
N GLN A 34 -8.86 -9.89 4.86
CA GLN A 34 -8.55 -8.53 4.45
C GLN A 34 -9.01 -7.51 5.51
N LEU A 35 -8.12 -6.60 5.91
CA LEU A 35 -8.42 -5.45 6.76
C LEU A 35 -8.28 -4.16 5.95
N ALA A 36 -9.42 -3.67 5.44
CA ALA A 36 -9.47 -2.53 4.55
C ALA A 36 -9.24 -1.17 5.24
N SER A 37 -9.64 -1.02 6.50
CA SER A 37 -9.56 0.26 7.23
C SER A 37 -8.11 0.64 7.52
N LYS A 38 -7.59 1.68 6.85
CA LYS A 38 -6.28 2.26 7.17
C LYS A 38 -6.23 2.73 8.62
N TRP A 39 -7.31 3.32 9.13
CA TRP A 39 -7.37 3.83 10.50
C TRP A 39 -7.26 2.72 11.54
N ALA A 40 -7.93 1.58 11.35
CA ALA A 40 -7.84 0.45 12.29
C ALA A 40 -6.41 -0.08 12.40
N LYS A 41 -5.70 -0.18 11.26
CA LYS A 41 -4.29 -0.59 11.21
C LYS A 41 -3.40 0.45 11.88
N THR A 42 -3.58 1.73 11.55
CA THR A 42 -2.81 2.83 12.15
C THR A 42 -2.99 2.88 13.67
N LYS A 43 -4.23 2.80 14.19
CA LYS A 43 -4.49 2.75 15.64
C LYS A 43 -3.79 1.57 16.32
N ALA A 44 -3.85 0.37 15.72
CA ALA A 44 -3.16 -0.79 16.27
C ALA A 44 -1.63 -0.61 16.31
N LEU A 45 -1.04 -0.03 15.28
CA LEU A 45 0.40 0.22 15.25
C LEU A 45 0.84 1.33 16.22
N LEU A 46 0.00 2.34 16.43
CA LEU A 46 0.25 3.43 17.37
C LEU A 46 0.26 2.97 18.83
N SER A 47 -0.33 1.82 19.18
CA SER A 47 -0.30 1.31 20.55
C SER A 47 1.06 0.69 20.92
N HIS A 48 1.99 0.54 19.97
CA HIS A 48 3.28 -0.07 20.22
C HIS A 48 4.41 0.99 20.25
N PRO A 49 5.15 1.16 21.36
CA PRO A 49 6.07 2.29 21.57
C PRO A 49 7.27 2.31 20.61
N ARG A 50 7.72 1.14 20.13
CA ARG A 50 8.79 1.07 19.10
C ARG A 50 8.30 1.28 17.66
N ILE A 51 6.99 1.28 17.42
CA ILE A 51 6.42 1.48 16.06
C ILE A 51 5.85 2.90 15.93
N ALA A 52 5.17 3.39 16.96
CA ALA A 52 4.51 4.70 16.95
C ALA A 52 5.41 5.85 16.47
N PRO A 53 6.71 5.95 16.85
CA PRO A 53 7.60 7.00 16.35
C PRO A 53 7.84 7.00 14.85
N HIS A 54 7.59 5.86 14.18
CA HIS A 54 7.68 5.67 12.74
C HIS A 54 6.35 5.89 12.01
N ILE A 55 5.25 6.17 12.71
CA ILE A 55 3.98 6.51 12.09
C ILE A 55 3.89 8.03 12.01
N PRO A 56 3.69 8.64 10.83
CA PRO A 56 3.46 10.09 10.76
C PRO A 56 2.28 10.46 11.65
N PRO A 57 2.35 11.58 12.40
CA PRO A 57 1.19 12.09 13.15
C PRO A 57 -0.06 12.04 12.28
N THR A 58 -1.08 11.30 12.75
CA THR A 58 -2.27 10.96 11.97
C THR A 58 -3.52 11.31 12.78
N ARG A 59 -4.50 11.96 12.15
CA ARG A 59 -5.83 12.20 12.72
C ARG A 59 -6.94 11.82 11.74
N MET A 60 -8.14 11.64 12.26
CA MET A 60 -9.33 11.59 11.40
C MET A 60 -9.59 12.98 10.82
N TYR A 61 -9.99 13.03 9.56
CA TYR A 61 -10.33 14.30 8.92
C TYR A 61 -11.59 14.90 9.56
N ASN A 62 -11.42 16.11 10.07
CA ASN A 62 -12.45 17.13 10.23
C ASN A 62 -11.76 18.50 10.00
N GLU A 63 -12.54 19.56 9.89
CA GLU A 63 -12.02 20.89 9.59
C GLU A 63 -11.01 21.39 10.64
N GLU A 64 -11.33 21.20 11.92
CA GLU A 64 -10.47 21.59 13.04
C GLU A 64 -9.11 20.87 13.04
N ASN A 65 -9.12 19.55 12.85
CA ASN A 65 -7.90 18.75 12.77
C ASN A 65 -7.09 19.15 11.54
N LEU A 66 -7.72 19.44 10.40
CA LEU A 66 -7.02 19.92 9.21
C LEU A 66 -6.31 21.24 9.51
N LYS A 67 -7.04 22.22 10.07
CA LYS A 67 -6.50 23.53 10.43
C LYS A 67 -5.33 23.41 11.41
N SER A 68 -5.53 22.64 12.48
CA SER A 68 -4.52 22.41 13.53
C SER A 68 -3.27 21.71 12.98
N MET A 69 -3.44 20.65 12.18
CA MET A 69 -2.31 19.94 11.59
C MET A 69 -1.56 20.75 10.54
N LEU A 70 -2.26 21.56 9.73
CA LEU A 70 -1.61 22.50 8.81
C LEU A 70 -0.81 23.57 9.56
N LYS A 71 -1.38 24.16 10.61
CA LYS A 71 -0.66 25.12 11.47
C LYS A 71 0.60 24.51 12.08
N THR A 72 0.52 23.26 12.53
CA THR A 72 1.63 22.59 13.23
C THR A 72 2.71 22.07 12.28
N HIS A 73 2.34 21.66 11.06
CA HIS A 73 3.24 20.92 10.17
C HIS A 73 3.52 21.58 8.83
N GLY A 74 2.75 22.60 8.42
CA GLY A 74 2.84 23.28 7.13
C GLY A 74 2.35 22.44 5.95
N MET A 75 2.65 21.14 5.93
CA MET A 75 2.25 20.19 4.90
C MET A 75 1.60 18.95 5.51
N VAL A 76 0.45 18.55 4.97
CA VAL A 76 -0.25 17.32 5.31
C VAL A 76 -0.65 16.54 4.06
N VAL A 77 -0.91 15.26 4.21
CA VAL A 77 -1.50 14.40 3.19
C VAL A 77 -2.83 13.89 3.73
N ILE A 78 -3.91 14.12 2.98
CA ILE A 78 -5.21 13.54 3.28
C ILE A 78 -5.47 12.34 2.37
N LYS A 79 -6.06 11.28 2.92
CA LYS A 79 -6.33 10.03 2.18
C LYS A 79 -7.59 9.32 2.68
N PRO A 80 -8.36 8.63 1.81
CA PRO A 80 -9.55 7.88 2.23
C PRO A 80 -9.21 6.83 3.30
N VAL A 81 -10.08 6.65 4.30
CA VAL A 81 -9.93 5.58 5.31
C VAL A 81 -9.96 4.19 4.67
N ARG A 82 -10.76 4.03 3.62
CA ARG A 82 -10.88 2.81 2.79
C ARG A 82 -10.64 3.16 1.32
N GLY A 83 -9.88 2.31 0.64
CA GLY A 83 -9.44 2.50 -0.75
C GLY A 83 -8.02 1.98 -0.95
N GLY A 84 -7.54 2.01 -2.19
CA GLY A 84 -6.21 1.53 -2.57
C GLY A 84 -5.66 2.30 -3.77
N GLY A 85 -4.45 1.94 -4.22
CA GLY A 85 -3.89 2.46 -5.47
C GLY A 85 -3.51 3.96 -5.47
N GLY A 86 -3.49 4.63 -4.32
CA GLY A 86 -3.22 6.07 -4.25
C GLY A 86 -4.39 6.95 -4.71
N HIS A 87 -5.53 6.37 -5.06
CA HIS A 87 -6.72 7.12 -5.46
C HIS A 87 -7.29 7.91 -4.27
N GLY A 88 -7.60 9.18 -4.51
CA GLY A 88 -8.11 10.10 -3.50
C GLY A 88 -7.06 10.64 -2.53
N VAL A 89 -5.77 10.35 -2.73
CA VAL A 89 -4.69 10.96 -1.95
C VAL A 89 -4.48 12.40 -2.43
N ILE A 90 -4.47 13.34 -1.49
CA ILE A 90 -4.34 14.78 -1.75
C ILE A 90 -3.28 15.34 -0.81
N LYS A 91 -2.27 16.03 -1.35
CA LYS A 91 -1.33 16.82 -0.57
C LYS A 91 -1.96 18.17 -0.30
N VAL A 92 -1.88 18.67 0.92
CA VAL A 92 -2.38 19.98 1.32
C VAL A 92 -1.25 20.74 2.00
N SER A 93 -0.98 21.97 1.57
CA SER A 93 0.07 22.83 2.12
C SER A 93 -0.51 24.18 2.54
N ALA A 94 0.06 24.75 3.60
CA ALA A 94 -0.14 26.13 4.03
C ALA A 94 1.22 26.85 3.97
N GLU A 95 1.38 27.77 3.04
CA GLU A 95 2.65 28.46 2.72
C GLU A 95 2.35 29.91 2.31
N GLY A 96 3.18 30.86 2.75
CA GLY A 96 3.10 32.26 2.32
C GLY A 96 1.76 32.96 2.60
N GLY A 97 1.06 32.57 3.67
CA GLY A 97 -0.26 33.11 4.02
C GLY A 97 -1.44 32.53 3.23
N GLY A 98 -1.17 31.64 2.25
CA GLY A 98 -2.18 30.95 1.47
C GLY A 98 -2.21 29.44 1.71
N TYR A 99 -3.14 28.79 1.01
CA TYR A 99 -3.30 27.34 1.03
C TYR A 99 -3.22 26.78 -0.38
N SER A 100 -2.79 25.53 -0.49
CA SER A 100 -2.91 24.78 -1.72
C SER A 100 -3.27 23.34 -1.45
N TYR A 101 -3.90 22.70 -2.43
CA TYR A 101 -3.89 21.24 -2.50
C TYR A 101 -3.38 20.78 -3.86
N THR A 102 -2.65 19.68 -3.86
CA THR A 102 -2.20 18.98 -5.06
C THR A 102 -2.89 17.62 -5.12
N GLN A 103 -3.57 17.36 -6.23
CA GLN A 103 -4.12 16.05 -6.56
C GLN A 103 -3.54 15.62 -7.91
N HIS A 104 -2.86 14.48 -7.91
CA HIS A 104 -2.10 14.02 -9.09
C HIS A 104 -1.07 15.09 -9.47
N MET A 105 -1.12 15.65 -10.68
CA MET A 105 -0.21 16.71 -11.14
C MET A 105 -0.83 18.13 -11.05
N LYS A 106 -2.10 18.25 -10.62
CA LYS A 106 -2.80 19.53 -10.57
C LYS A 106 -2.73 20.13 -9.17
N THR A 107 -2.30 21.38 -9.11
CA THR A 107 -2.26 22.16 -7.85
C THR A 107 -3.28 23.30 -7.93
N HIS A 108 -4.13 23.38 -6.92
CA HIS A 108 -5.11 24.44 -6.74
C HIS A 108 -4.70 25.30 -5.55
N ARG A 109 -4.80 26.63 -5.69
CA ARG A 109 -4.42 27.60 -4.66
C ARG A 109 -5.64 28.32 -4.14
N PHE A 110 -5.61 28.68 -2.86
CA PHE A 110 -6.69 29.32 -2.12
C PHE A 110 -6.12 30.39 -1.20
N SER A 111 -6.74 31.57 -1.16
CA SER A 111 -6.37 32.66 -0.26
C SER A 111 -6.94 32.48 1.15
N SER A 112 -7.94 31.60 1.34
CA SER A 112 -8.57 31.36 2.63
C SER A 112 -8.75 29.88 2.94
N PHE A 113 -8.73 29.56 4.24
CA PHE A 113 -8.93 28.21 4.73
C PHE A 113 -10.35 27.69 4.43
N ALA A 114 -11.36 28.57 4.51
CA ALA A 114 -12.74 28.21 4.19
C ALA A 114 -12.91 27.78 2.72
N ALA A 115 -12.23 28.47 1.78
CA ALA A 115 -12.26 28.09 0.37
C ALA A 115 -11.56 26.75 0.12
N LEU A 116 -10.42 26.51 0.78
CA LEU A 116 -9.76 25.21 0.78
C LEU A 116 -10.70 24.11 1.30
N GLY A 117 -11.35 24.34 2.45
CA GLY A 117 -12.26 23.38 3.09
C GLY A 117 -13.37 22.92 2.14
N ARG A 118 -14.10 23.87 1.54
CA ARG A 118 -15.16 23.58 0.56
C ARG A 118 -14.64 22.77 -0.64
N ALA A 119 -13.48 23.14 -1.17
CA ALA A 119 -12.89 22.42 -2.29
C ALA A 119 -12.51 20.98 -1.91
N LEU A 120 -11.93 20.76 -0.72
CA LEU A 120 -11.59 19.43 -0.23
C LEU A 120 -12.84 18.58 0.05
N ASP A 121 -13.91 19.17 0.58
CA ASP A 121 -15.15 18.44 0.84
C ASP A 121 -15.81 17.94 -0.45
N SER A 122 -15.80 18.75 -1.51
CA SER A 122 -16.17 18.32 -2.86
C SER A 122 -15.33 17.12 -3.33
N LYS A 123 -14.00 17.16 -3.14
CA LYS A 123 -13.11 16.04 -3.52
C LYS A 123 -13.32 14.78 -2.68
N ARG A 124 -13.70 14.93 -1.41
CA ARG A 124 -13.97 13.81 -0.51
C ARG A 124 -15.30 13.15 -0.83
N ASN A 125 -16.28 13.90 -1.34
CA ASN A 125 -17.61 13.41 -1.71
C ASN A 125 -18.25 12.54 -0.61
N GLY A 126 -18.34 13.08 0.61
CA GLY A 126 -18.90 12.39 1.79
C GLY A 126 -18.02 11.28 2.40
N ARG A 127 -16.90 10.90 1.78
CA ARG A 127 -16.05 9.82 2.27
C ARG A 127 -15.27 10.22 3.52
N LYS A 128 -15.08 9.24 4.43
CA LYS A 128 -14.20 9.37 5.59
C LYS A 128 -12.74 9.39 5.16
N TYR A 129 -11.99 10.39 5.64
CA TYR A 129 -10.58 10.59 5.33
C TYR A 129 -9.73 10.60 6.61
N LEU A 130 -8.44 10.34 6.44
CA LEU A 130 -7.38 10.58 7.42
C LEU A 130 -6.57 11.79 6.98
N ILE A 131 -6.00 12.51 7.93
CA ILE A 131 -4.97 13.52 7.75
C ILE A 131 -3.67 12.96 8.32
N GLN A 132 -2.59 12.98 7.56
CA GLN A 132 -1.25 12.62 8.02
C GLN A 132 -0.30 13.80 7.83
N LYS A 133 0.64 13.98 8.78
CA LYS A 133 1.78 14.87 8.57
C LYS A 133 2.46 14.52 7.23
N GLY A 134 2.70 15.54 6.40
CA GLY A 134 3.47 15.41 5.18
C GLY A 134 4.95 15.17 5.51
N ILE A 135 5.56 14.20 4.83
CA ILE A 135 6.97 13.85 5.01
C ILE A 135 7.76 14.24 3.75
N TRP A 136 8.81 15.02 3.95
CA TRP A 136 9.78 15.35 2.91
C TRP A 136 10.70 14.15 2.70
N LEU A 137 10.32 13.29 1.75
CA LEU A 137 11.04 12.09 1.40
C LEU A 137 12.41 12.41 0.80
N ALA A 138 13.35 11.50 1.02
CA ALA A 138 14.58 11.46 0.23
C ALA A 138 14.25 11.25 -1.24
N THR A 139 15.16 11.69 -2.10
CA THR A 139 14.93 11.74 -3.55
C THR A 139 16.01 11.01 -4.33
N VAL A 140 15.65 10.47 -5.49
CA VAL A 140 16.59 9.98 -6.51
C VAL A 140 16.41 10.84 -7.76
N GLY A 141 17.42 11.64 -8.10
CA GLY A 141 17.32 12.61 -9.21
C GLY A 141 16.18 13.60 -9.03
N GLY A 142 16.05 14.19 -7.82
CA GLY A 142 15.00 15.15 -7.48
C GLY A 142 13.59 14.57 -7.29
N ARG A 143 13.38 13.28 -7.53
CA ARG A 143 12.07 12.62 -7.41
C ARG A 143 11.95 11.83 -6.11
N PRO A 144 10.86 11.98 -5.33
CA PRO A 144 10.65 11.22 -4.11
C PRO A 144 10.76 9.71 -4.32
N ILE A 145 11.38 9.02 -3.36
CA ILE A 145 11.43 7.55 -3.31
C ILE A 145 10.79 7.02 -2.03
N ASP A 146 10.03 5.94 -2.17
CA ASP A 146 9.54 5.15 -1.05
C ASP A 146 9.92 3.66 -1.24
N TYR A 147 9.58 2.81 -0.27
CA TYR A 147 9.96 1.39 -0.29
C TYR A 147 8.77 0.49 0.03
N ARG A 148 8.52 -0.49 -0.84
CA ARG A 148 7.51 -1.53 -0.66
C ARG A 148 8.16 -2.80 -0.15
N VAL A 149 7.69 -3.30 1.00
CA VAL A 149 8.07 -4.62 1.55
C VAL A 149 6.88 -5.57 1.46
N LYS A 150 7.03 -6.70 0.76
CA LYS A 150 6.03 -7.78 0.72
C LYS A 150 6.45 -8.90 1.68
N TYR A 151 5.61 -9.17 2.69
CA TYR A 151 5.87 -10.14 3.76
C TYR A 151 4.67 -11.08 3.89
N VAL A 152 4.89 -12.37 3.67
CA VAL A 152 3.81 -13.36 3.44
C VAL A 152 4.02 -14.59 4.30
N LYS A 153 2.95 -15.15 4.86
CA LYS A 153 2.95 -16.39 5.64
C LYS A 153 2.78 -17.59 4.71
N GLU A 154 3.76 -18.47 4.70
CA GLU A 154 3.85 -19.64 3.83
C GLU A 154 4.34 -20.84 4.63
N GLY A 155 3.60 -21.96 4.59
CA GLY A 155 3.91 -23.13 5.42
C GLY A 155 3.99 -22.77 6.92
N GLY A 156 3.09 -21.90 7.39
CA GLY A 156 3.07 -21.43 8.77
C GLY A 156 4.13 -20.37 9.13
N ARG A 157 5.12 -20.10 8.27
CA ARG A 157 6.24 -19.19 8.56
C ARG A 157 6.18 -17.92 7.71
N TRP A 158 6.52 -16.78 8.30
CA TRP A 158 6.57 -15.53 7.57
C TRP A 158 7.86 -15.39 6.74
N LYS A 159 7.74 -14.96 5.49
CA LYS A 159 8.83 -14.82 4.53
C LYS A 159 8.78 -13.47 3.82
N TYR A 160 9.96 -12.86 3.62
CA TYR A 160 10.10 -11.69 2.77
C TYR A 160 10.07 -12.11 1.31
N ARG A 161 9.04 -11.68 0.59
CA ARG A 161 8.92 -11.91 -0.86
C ARG A 161 9.64 -10.84 -1.67
N SER A 162 9.60 -9.60 -1.22
CA SER A 162 10.33 -8.52 -1.89
C SER A 162 10.54 -7.31 -0.96
N MET A 163 11.56 -6.53 -1.30
CA MET A 163 11.81 -5.20 -0.76
C MET A 163 12.37 -4.34 -1.90
N VAL A 164 11.55 -3.43 -2.42
CA VAL A 164 11.84 -2.63 -3.61
C VAL A 164 11.69 -1.14 -3.31
N GLY A 165 12.52 -0.32 -3.91
CA GLY A 165 12.35 1.14 -3.95
C GLY A 165 11.45 1.55 -5.10
N ARG A 166 10.62 2.57 -4.93
CA ARG A 166 9.73 3.10 -5.96
C ARG A 166 9.94 4.59 -6.08
N VAL A 167 10.52 5.02 -7.19
CA VAL A 167 10.74 6.43 -7.49
C VAL A 167 9.47 6.98 -8.14
N ALA A 168 8.97 8.10 -7.62
CA ALA A 168 7.81 8.78 -8.17
C ALA A 168 8.03 9.17 -9.64
N ARG A 169 6.94 9.29 -10.41
CA ARG A 169 7.01 9.97 -11.70
C ARG A 169 7.41 11.43 -11.53
N PRO A 170 8.06 12.05 -12.51
CA PRO A 170 8.26 13.50 -12.53
C PRO A 170 6.94 14.24 -12.26
N GLY A 171 6.99 15.26 -11.39
CA GLY A 171 5.82 16.08 -11.04
C GLY A 171 4.81 15.46 -10.06
N LEU A 172 4.94 14.18 -9.69
CA LEU A 172 4.07 13.54 -8.70
C LEU A 172 4.72 13.51 -7.31
N PHE A 173 3.93 13.84 -6.28
CA PHE A 173 4.35 13.67 -4.88
C PHE A 173 4.09 12.25 -4.35
N VAL A 174 3.29 11.45 -5.08
CA VAL A 174 3.00 10.05 -4.75
C VAL A 174 3.89 9.11 -5.56
N THR A 175 4.36 8.06 -4.90
CA THR A 175 5.34 7.07 -5.37
C THR A 175 4.69 5.76 -5.87
N ASN A 176 3.37 5.74 -6.05
CA ASN A 176 2.67 4.49 -6.38
C ASN A 176 3.01 4.01 -7.80
N LEU A 177 3.57 2.79 -7.91
CA LEU A 177 3.99 2.14 -9.17
C LEU A 177 2.89 2.04 -10.22
N CYS A 178 1.63 1.83 -9.82
CA CYS A 178 0.48 1.75 -10.74
C CYS A 178 0.27 3.04 -11.55
N GLN A 179 0.93 4.14 -11.15
CA GLN A 179 0.94 5.40 -11.87
C GLN A 179 2.25 5.60 -12.65
N GLY A 180 2.98 4.52 -12.98
CA GLY A 180 4.16 4.48 -13.86
C GLY A 180 5.45 5.05 -13.29
N GLY A 181 5.68 4.88 -11.98
CA GLY A 181 6.97 5.15 -11.33
C GLY A 181 8.07 4.14 -11.73
N THR A 182 9.32 4.43 -11.37
CA THR A 182 10.47 3.54 -11.65
C THR A 182 10.72 2.61 -10.46
N MET A 183 10.81 1.31 -10.71
CA MET A 183 11.18 0.33 -9.69
C MET A 183 12.71 0.20 -9.59
N LEU A 184 13.22 0.21 -8.37
CA LEU A 184 14.61 -0.08 -8.04
C LEU A 184 14.66 -1.21 -7.02
N THR A 185 15.79 -1.91 -6.95
CA THR A 185 16.08 -2.67 -5.73
C THR A 185 16.15 -1.72 -4.54
N ALA A 186 15.83 -2.18 -3.34
CA ALA A 186 15.98 -1.34 -2.15
C ALA A 186 17.41 -0.84 -1.94
N ALA A 187 18.41 -1.66 -2.33
CA ALA A 187 19.81 -1.28 -2.25
C ALA A 187 20.12 -0.10 -3.18
N GLN A 188 19.74 -0.17 -4.46
CA GLN A 188 19.88 0.93 -5.41
C GLN A 188 19.13 2.18 -4.95
N GLY A 189 17.90 2.01 -4.46
CA GLY A 189 17.09 3.11 -3.96
C GLY A 189 17.80 3.86 -2.83
N ILE A 190 18.23 3.14 -1.79
CA ILE A 190 18.94 3.73 -0.64
C ILE A 190 20.28 4.32 -1.06
N SER A 191 21.08 3.64 -1.88
CA SER A 191 22.40 4.14 -2.27
C SER A 191 22.36 5.35 -3.19
N ARG A 192 21.24 5.58 -3.89
CA ARG A 192 21.05 6.73 -4.79
C ARG A 192 20.42 7.93 -4.09
N SER A 193 19.63 7.70 -3.03
CA SER A 193 19.03 8.78 -2.22
C SER A 193 19.88 9.17 -1.00
N PHE A 194 20.79 8.28 -0.59
CA PHE A 194 21.74 8.47 0.50
C PHE A 194 23.12 7.91 0.07
N SER A 195 23.80 7.19 0.98
CA SER A 195 25.08 6.53 0.73
C SER A 195 24.96 5.01 0.70
N LYS A 196 25.93 4.34 0.05
CA LYS A 196 26.03 2.87 0.04
C LYS A 196 26.17 2.28 1.46
N SER A 197 26.80 2.99 2.40
CA SER A 197 27.00 2.51 3.77
C SER A 197 25.68 2.39 4.56
N MET A 198 24.66 3.18 4.21
CA MET A 198 23.34 3.12 4.86
C MET A 198 22.47 1.94 4.40
N VAL A 199 22.82 1.26 3.31
CA VAL A 199 21.97 0.20 2.71
C VAL A 199 21.70 -0.93 3.71
N LYS A 200 22.72 -1.45 4.38
CA LYS A 200 22.58 -2.59 5.31
C LYS A 200 21.75 -2.19 6.53
N SER A 201 21.98 -1.01 7.10
CA SER A 201 21.27 -0.54 8.29
C SER A 201 19.80 -0.26 7.99
N LYS A 202 19.48 0.47 6.92
CA LYS A 202 18.09 0.83 6.57
C LYS A 202 17.25 -0.37 6.15
N LYS A 203 17.82 -1.32 5.39
CA LYS A 203 17.12 -2.59 5.09
C LYS A 203 16.83 -3.38 6.36
N ARG A 204 17.77 -3.44 7.31
CA ARG A 204 17.58 -4.14 8.60
C ARG A 204 16.51 -3.45 9.46
N GLU A 205 16.52 -2.13 9.52
CA GLU A 205 15.52 -1.34 10.25
C GLU A 205 14.10 -1.57 9.70
N MET A 206 13.91 -1.52 8.37
CA MET A 206 12.62 -1.84 7.75
C MET A 206 12.14 -3.26 8.03
N ARG A 207 13.05 -4.25 8.05
CA ARG A 207 12.71 -5.65 8.40
C ARG A 207 12.22 -5.77 9.84
N LYS A 208 12.98 -5.20 10.80
CA LYS A 208 12.58 -5.18 12.21
C LYS A 208 11.22 -4.53 12.42
N LEU A 209 10.97 -3.39 11.77
CA LEU A 209 9.66 -2.71 11.82
C LEU A 209 8.55 -3.56 11.19
N THR A 210 8.84 -4.27 10.10
CA THR A 210 7.90 -5.17 9.41
C THR A 210 7.49 -6.31 10.32
N GLU A 211 8.45 -7.04 10.88
CA GLU A 211 8.21 -8.16 11.80
C GLU A 211 7.39 -7.73 13.02
N LEU A 212 7.79 -6.63 13.65
CA LEU A 212 7.12 -6.11 14.84
C LEU A 212 5.69 -5.65 14.53
N SER A 213 5.51 -4.93 13.42
CA SER A 213 4.18 -4.47 12.99
C SER A 213 3.28 -5.64 12.60
N THR A 214 3.84 -6.66 11.93
CA THR A 214 3.14 -7.90 11.62
C THR A 214 2.65 -8.58 12.88
N HIS A 215 3.51 -8.74 13.90
CA HIS A 215 3.11 -9.32 15.18
C HIS A 215 1.92 -8.57 15.81
N VAL A 216 2.03 -7.24 15.94
CA VAL A 216 0.95 -6.39 16.50
C VAL A 216 -0.36 -6.55 15.71
N LEU A 217 -0.29 -6.52 14.38
CA LEU A 217 -1.46 -6.63 13.52
C LEU A 217 -2.09 -8.03 13.57
N THR A 218 -1.29 -9.10 13.59
CA THR A 218 -1.82 -10.48 13.63
C THR A 218 -2.42 -10.82 14.99
N SER A 219 -1.85 -10.31 16.08
CA SER A 219 -2.40 -10.49 17.43
C SER A 219 -3.73 -9.75 17.58
N ARG A 220 -3.85 -8.53 17.02
CA ARG A 220 -5.09 -7.76 17.09
C ARG A 220 -6.15 -8.20 16.07
N PHE A 221 -5.73 -8.69 14.92
CA PHE A 221 -6.60 -9.09 13.82
C PHE A 221 -6.18 -10.48 13.30
N PRO A 222 -6.70 -11.57 13.91
CA PRO A 222 -6.40 -12.92 13.45
C PRO A 222 -6.83 -13.17 12.00
N GLY A 223 -6.13 -14.11 11.35
CA GLY A 223 -6.40 -14.54 9.96
C GLY A 223 -5.65 -13.77 8.86
N LEU A 224 -4.82 -12.78 9.21
CA LEU A 224 -3.96 -12.08 8.25
C LEU A 224 -2.76 -12.95 7.86
N SER A 225 -2.54 -13.16 6.55
CA SER A 225 -1.46 -14.02 6.03
C SER A 225 -0.51 -13.31 5.07
N GLN A 226 -0.76 -12.05 4.73
CA GLN A 226 0.10 -11.29 3.81
C GLN A 226 0.05 -9.80 4.12
N PHE A 227 1.19 -9.14 3.95
CA PHE A 227 1.36 -7.71 4.15
C PHE A 227 2.19 -7.07 3.05
N GLY A 228 1.77 -5.88 2.63
CA GLY A 228 2.54 -4.95 1.82
C GLY A 228 2.74 -3.66 2.61
N PHE A 229 3.92 -3.47 3.16
CA PHE A 229 4.27 -2.26 3.90
C PHE A 229 4.81 -1.20 2.94
N ASP A 230 4.30 0.02 3.08
CA ASP A 230 4.77 1.21 2.39
C ASP A 230 5.57 2.07 3.36
N TYR A 231 6.90 2.06 3.16
CA TYR A 231 7.84 2.84 3.95
C TYR A 231 8.32 4.07 3.20
N GLY A 232 8.48 5.18 3.90
CA GLY A 232 9.26 6.33 3.44
C GLY A 232 10.56 6.46 4.22
N ILE A 233 11.60 7.03 3.62
CA ILE A 233 12.76 7.52 4.35
C ILE A 233 12.82 9.03 4.10
N ASP A 234 12.79 9.83 5.17
CA ASP A 234 12.87 11.28 5.03
C ASP A 234 14.31 11.75 4.74
N LYS A 235 14.47 13.03 4.40
CA LYS A 235 15.79 13.63 4.09
C LYS A 235 16.84 13.47 5.21
N ASN A 236 16.42 13.23 6.46
CA ASN A 236 17.30 13.02 7.61
C ASN A 236 17.57 11.53 7.88
N GLY A 237 17.09 10.64 7.01
CA GLY A 237 17.27 9.20 7.13
C GLY A 237 16.28 8.51 8.06
N LYS A 238 15.28 9.19 8.63
CA LYS A 238 14.28 8.55 9.49
C LYS A 238 13.28 7.76 8.66
N ILE A 239 13.00 6.52 9.09
CA ILE A 239 12.03 5.65 8.45
C ILE A 239 10.62 5.96 8.95
N TRP A 240 9.68 6.01 8.02
CA TRP A 240 8.25 6.21 8.28
C TRP A 240 7.44 5.06 7.67
N ILE A 241 6.38 4.62 8.34
CA ILE A 241 5.38 3.67 7.83
C ILE A 241 4.15 4.49 7.39
N PHE A 242 3.90 4.57 6.09
CA PHE A 242 2.76 5.30 5.54
C PHE A 242 1.48 4.47 5.50
N GLU A 243 1.62 3.21 5.14
CA GLU A 243 0.50 2.28 5.00
C GLU A 243 0.94 0.82 5.16
N VAL A 244 0.01 0.00 5.63
CA VAL A 244 0.12 -1.47 5.62
C VAL A 244 -1.07 -2.04 4.87
N ASN A 245 -0.83 -2.67 3.73
CA ASN A 245 -1.84 -3.36 2.94
C ASN A 245 -1.89 -4.84 3.36
N THR A 246 -3.07 -5.38 3.66
CA THR A 246 -3.21 -6.79 4.07
C THR A 246 -3.63 -7.72 2.94
N ARG A 247 -3.71 -7.17 1.72
CA ARG A 247 -3.95 -7.89 0.47
C ARG A 247 -3.19 -7.16 -0.64
N PRO A 248 -1.85 -7.10 -0.56
CA PRO A 248 -1.07 -6.46 -1.59
C PRO A 248 -1.24 -7.25 -2.90
N GLN A 249 -1.53 -6.54 -3.98
CA GLN A 249 -1.33 -7.06 -5.33
C GLN A 249 0.18 -7.29 -5.53
#